data_AF-A0A2G2MMU8-F1
#
_entry.id   AF-A0A2G2MMU8-F1
#
_cell.length_a   1.000
_cell.length_b   1.000
_cell.length_c   1.000
_cell.angle_alpha   90.00
_cell.angle_beta   90.00
_cell.angle_gamma   90.00
#
_symmetry.space_group_name_H-M   'P 1'
#
loop_
_entity.id
_entity.type
_entity.pdbx_description
1 polymer ?
#
loop_
_entity_poly.entity_id
_entity_poly.type
_entity_poly.pdbx_seq_one_letter_code
_entity_poly.pdbx_strand_id
1 'polypeptide(L)'
;MRFEVGFQGPTKSLAIKNNKKYMQLKPDIILYNSSIVHSIIDAKYKEVTTGEGNLQVIQVIQVIQVIQVIQTDIYQMLAYSVRYECNNIYLVYPKLIFDQESSLIVEELSIENYTNTVAIRIIKIDLEMQPDELSNKLIEAINCNIQSEN
;
A
#
# COMPACT_ATOMS: atom_id res chain seq x y z
N MET A 1 -4.38 20.87 -6.58
CA MET A 1 -3.08 20.41 -7.12
C MET A 1 -3.37 19.25 -8.08
N ARG A 2 -2.78 19.19 -9.29
CA ARG A 2 -3.06 18.12 -10.27
C ARG A 2 -1.95 17.05 -10.16
N PHE A 3 -2.33 15.81 -9.87
CA PHE A 3 -1.41 14.68 -9.84
C PHE A 3 -1.37 13.97 -11.20
N GLU A 4 -0.22 13.42 -11.53
CA GLU A 4 -0.03 12.44 -12.60
C GLU A 4 -0.07 11.02 -12.00
N VAL A 5 -0.57 10.07 -12.78
CA VAL A 5 -0.68 8.66 -12.39
C VAL A 5 0.34 7.86 -13.19
N GLY A 6 1.29 7.23 -12.50
CA GLY A 6 2.27 6.33 -13.09
C GLY A 6 1.92 4.88 -12.79
N PHE A 7 1.44 4.15 -13.79
CA PHE A 7 1.27 2.70 -13.69
C PHE A 7 2.61 2.01 -13.80
N GLN A 8 2.90 1.11 -12.86
CA GLN A 8 4.16 0.35 -12.82
C GLN A 8 5.39 1.26 -12.91
N GLY A 9 5.30 2.42 -12.21
CA GLY A 9 6.10 3.63 -12.39
C GLY A 9 7.63 3.45 -12.41
N PRO A 10 8.39 4.53 -12.65
CA PRO A 10 9.79 4.45 -13.06
C PRO A 10 10.59 3.59 -12.11
N THR A 11 11.08 2.47 -12.63
CA THR A 11 11.68 1.41 -11.82
C THR A 11 12.98 1.91 -11.20
N LYS A 12 12.95 2.14 -9.88
CA LYS A 12 14.17 2.37 -9.08
C LYS A 12 14.78 1.03 -8.65
N SER A 13 16.08 0.99 -8.40
CA SER A 13 16.76 -0.19 -7.85
C SER A 13 17.16 0.06 -6.41
N LEU A 14 16.99 -0.94 -5.55
CA LEU A 14 17.36 -0.86 -4.14
C LEU A 14 18.88 -0.90 -3.95
N ALA A 15 19.60 -1.60 -4.82
CA ALA A 15 21.04 -1.78 -4.70
C ALA A 15 21.78 -1.70 -6.05
N ILE A 16 23.09 -1.60 -5.96
CA ILE A 16 24.02 -1.78 -7.07
C ILE A 16 24.94 -2.95 -6.70
N LYS A 17 25.04 -3.94 -7.59
CA LYS A 17 25.93 -5.09 -7.43
C LYS A 17 26.76 -5.23 -8.71
N ASN A 18 28.08 -5.18 -8.59
CA ASN A 18 29.01 -5.23 -9.73
C ASN A 18 28.67 -4.19 -10.82
N ASN A 19 28.44 -2.94 -10.42
CA ASN A 19 28.01 -1.83 -11.29
C ASN A 19 26.69 -2.05 -12.05
N LYS A 20 25.88 -3.05 -11.66
CA LYS A 20 24.55 -3.31 -12.23
C LYS A 20 23.48 -3.02 -11.19
N LYS A 21 22.36 -2.44 -11.64
CA LYS A 21 21.14 -2.28 -10.83
C LYS A 21 20.70 -3.65 -10.34
N TYR A 22 20.49 -3.77 -9.03
CA TYR A 22 20.08 -5.00 -8.36
C TYR A 22 18.84 -4.72 -7.51
N MET A 23 17.92 -5.69 -7.45
CA MET A 23 16.62 -5.58 -6.77
C MET A 23 15.80 -4.38 -7.24
N GLN A 24 15.19 -4.53 -8.40
CA GLN A 24 14.28 -3.52 -8.94
C GLN A 24 13.00 -3.42 -8.10
N LEU A 25 12.61 -2.19 -7.80
CA LEU A 25 11.39 -1.85 -7.07
C LEU A 25 10.38 -1.32 -8.07
N LYS A 26 9.24 -2.00 -8.16
CA LYS A 26 8.20 -1.73 -9.16
C LYS A 26 6.85 -1.66 -8.45
N PRO A 27 6.48 -0.50 -7.88
CA PRO A 27 5.14 -0.30 -7.33
C PRO A 27 4.10 -0.38 -8.46
N ASP A 28 2.88 -0.82 -8.14
CA ASP A 28 1.82 -0.95 -9.14
C ASP A 28 1.33 0.41 -9.64
N ILE A 29 1.16 1.37 -8.73
CA ILE A 29 0.72 2.72 -9.05
C ILE A 29 1.51 3.72 -8.20
N ILE A 30 1.90 4.83 -8.82
CA ILE A 30 2.42 6.00 -8.12
C ILE A 30 1.61 7.24 -8.49
N LEU A 31 1.38 8.10 -7.50
CA LEU A 31 0.85 9.45 -7.69
C LEU A 31 1.98 10.44 -7.51
N TYR A 32 2.23 11.27 -8.52
CA TYR A 32 3.37 12.20 -8.48
C TYR A 32 3.01 13.54 -9.14
N ASN A 33 3.79 14.57 -8.82
CA ASN A 33 3.80 15.83 -9.56
C ASN A 33 5.23 16.37 -9.57
N SER A 34 5.65 17.02 -10.66
CA SER A 34 6.98 17.66 -10.74
C SER A 34 8.14 16.77 -10.27
N SER A 35 8.06 15.45 -10.56
CA SER A 35 9.00 14.39 -10.11
C SER A 35 8.98 14.01 -8.62
N ILE A 36 8.13 14.63 -7.80
CA ILE A 36 7.90 14.28 -6.40
C ILE A 36 6.81 13.22 -6.34
N VAL A 37 7.11 12.07 -5.72
CA VAL A 37 6.14 11.00 -5.49
C VAL A 37 5.39 11.29 -4.18
N HIS A 38 4.08 11.49 -4.29
CA HIS A 38 3.21 11.83 -3.17
C HIS A 38 2.56 10.61 -2.55
N SER A 39 2.28 9.58 -3.36
CA SER A 39 1.69 8.35 -2.86
C SER A 39 2.13 7.15 -3.70
N ILE A 40 2.29 6.02 -3.03
CA ILE A 40 2.55 4.72 -3.64
C ILE A 40 1.39 3.79 -3.31
N ILE A 41 0.86 3.11 -4.31
CA ILE A 41 -0.22 2.14 -4.14
C ILE A 41 0.27 0.82 -4.73
N ASP A 42 0.21 -0.24 -3.94
CA ASP A 42 0.59 -1.60 -4.35
C ASP A 42 -0.55 -2.55 -3.98
N ALA A 43 -1.00 -3.34 -4.95
CA ALA A 43 -2.14 -4.24 -4.80
C ALA A 43 -1.65 -5.68 -4.62
N LYS A 44 -2.16 -6.35 -3.60
CA LYS A 44 -1.86 -7.76 -3.31
C LYS A 44 -3.13 -8.59 -3.47
N TYR A 45 -3.00 -9.72 -4.15
CA TYR A 45 -4.05 -10.74 -4.16
C TYR A 45 -3.80 -11.76 -3.04
N LYS A 46 -4.13 -11.36 -1.80
CA LYS A 46 -3.97 -12.14 -0.56
C LYS A 46 -5.13 -11.79 0.38
N GLU A 47 -5.53 -12.69 1.28
CA GLU A 47 -6.63 -12.42 2.22
C GLU A 47 -6.10 -11.80 3.51
N VAL A 48 -6.72 -10.72 3.99
CA VAL A 48 -6.38 -10.07 5.27
C VAL A 48 -7.61 -10.11 6.17
N THR A 49 -7.49 -10.63 7.38
CA THR A 49 -8.46 -10.52 8.47
C THR A 49 -7.92 -9.61 9.57
N THR A 50 -8.82 -8.88 10.20
CA THR A 50 -8.53 -8.10 11.41
C THR A 50 -9.02 -8.94 12.60
N GLY A 51 -8.09 -9.39 13.46
CA GLY A 51 -8.41 -10.02 14.74
C GLY A 51 -7.89 -9.14 15.88
N GLU A 52 -8.47 -9.24 17.08
CA GLU A 52 -8.20 -8.38 18.26
C GLU A 52 -6.75 -7.83 18.30
N GLY A 53 -6.57 -6.60 17.81
CA GLY A 53 -5.32 -5.84 17.87
C GLY A 53 -4.18 -6.27 16.94
N ASN A 54 -4.35 -7.26 16.05
CA ASN A 54 -3.34 -7.66 15.08
C ASN A 54 -3.94 -7.92 13.70
N LEU A 55 -3.41 -7.26 12.68
CA LEU A 55 -3.61 -7.63 11.28
C LEU A 55 -3.12 -9.07 11.07
N GLN A 56 -3.97 -9.89 10.47
CA GLN A 56 -3.73 -11.31 10.23
C GLN A 56 -3.97 -11.58 8.74
N VAL A 57 -3.02 -12.18 8.02
CA VAL A 57 -3.25 -12.58 6.61
C VAL A 57 -3.52 -14.07 6.56
N ILE A 58 -4.74 -14.44 6.15
CA ILE A 58 -5.09 -15.84 5.91
C ILE A 58 -4.76 -16.10 4.42
N GLN A 59 -3.86 -17.04 4.14
CA GLN A 59 -3.94 -17.76 2.88
C GLN A 59 -4.79 -19.00 3.15
N VAL A 60 -5.66 -19.37 2.19
CA VAL A 60 -6.52 -20.55 2.23
C VAL A 60 -5.71 -21.86 2.23
N ILE A 61 -4.93 -22.10 3.28
CA ILE A 61 -4.41 -23.40 3.70
C ILE A 61 -4.27 -23.32 5.22
N GLN A 62 -5.18 -23.98 5.93
CA GLN A 62 -5.09 -24.41 7.33
C GLN A 62 -4.41 -23.45 8.34
N VAL A 63 -5.26 -22.88 9.21
CA VAL A 63 -5.04 -22.60 10.63
C VAL A 63 -3.61 -22.92 11.10
N ILE A 64 -2.73 -21.91 11.15
CA ILE A 64 -1.46 -21.77 11.95
C ILE A 64 -0.41 -20.86 11.26
N GLN A 65 -0.55 -20.44 10.00
CA GLN A 65 0.47 -19.64 9.27
C GLN A 65 0.05 -18.18 8.94
N VAL A 66 -0.64 -17.51 9.85
CA VAL A 66 -1.40 -16.27 9.55
C VAL A 66 -0.57 -14.96 9.71
N ILE A 67 0.65 -15.03 10.26
CA ILE A 67 1.42 -13.83 10.69
C ILE A 67 2.58 -13.47 9.74
N GLN A 68 3.07 -14.40 8.91
CA GLN A 68 4.32 -14.19 8.18
C GLN A 68 4.19 -13.32 6.91
N VAL A 69 2.97 -13.22 6.36
CA VAL A 69 2.75 -12.65 5.02
C VAL A 69 2.67 -11.11 5.04
N ILE A 70 2.15 -10.51 6.10
CA ILE A 70 2.06 -9.04 6.26
C ILE A 70 3.46 -8.43 6.38
N GLN A 71 4.34 -9.06 7.17
CA GLN A 71 5.68 -8.51 7.42
C GLN A 71 6.48 -8.31 6.14
N THR A 72 6.38 -9.24 5.18
CA THR A 72 7.06 -9.12 3.88
C THR A 72 6.54 -7.96 3.05
N ASP A 73 5.22 -7.74 3.07
CA ASP A 73 4.60 -6.62 2.36
C ASP A 73 4.97 -5.29 3.02
N ILE A 74 5.01 -5.22 4.36
CA ILE A 74 5.49 -4.04 5.10
C ILE A 74 6.96 -3.72 4.78
N TYR A 75 7.84 -4.72 4.73
CA TYR A 75 9.23 -4.49 4.32
C TYR A 75 9.36 -3.99 2.89
N GLN A 76 8.51 -4.49 1.98
CA GLN A 76 8.45 -3.97 0.62
C GLN A 76 8.00 -2.50 0.61
N MET A 77 6.99 -2.14 1.40
CA MET A 77 6.51 -0.76 1.51
C MET A 77 7.59 0.16 2.11
N LEU A 78 8.33 -0.29 3.11
CA LEU A 78 9.45 0.48 3.65
C LEU A 78 10.56 0.68 2.62
N ALA A 79 10.87 -0.35 1.82
CA ALA A 79 11.83 -0.22 0.71
C ALA A 79 11.36 0.77 -0.35
N TYR A 80 10.07 0.80 -0.66
CA TYR A 80 9.48 1.81 -1.53
C TYR A 80 9.59 3.20 -0.93
N SER A 81 9.22 3.37 0.34
CA SER A 81 9.28 4.66 1.03
C SER A 81 10.67 5.27 0.96
N VAL A 82 11.68 4.50 1.35
CA VAL A 82 13.08 4.95 1.33
C VAL A 82 13.54 5.29 -0.08
N ARG A 83 13.20 4.45 -1.07
CA ARG A 83 13.76 4.63 -2.43
C ARG A 83 13.06 5.71 -3.24
N TYR A 84 11.77 5.93 -2.98
CA TYR A 84 10.96 6.92 -3.66
C TYR A 84 10.80 8.22 -2.86
N GLU A 85 11.34 8.29 -1.64
CA GLU A 85 11.23 9.42 -0.72
C GLU A 85 9.75 9.78 -0.46
N CYS A 86 8.92 8.75 -0.30
CA CYS A 86 7.47 8.86 -0.18
C CYS A 86 7.02 8.22 1.14
N ASN A 87 6.31 8.98 1.96
CA ASN A 87 5.86 8.52 3.27
C ASN A 87 4.40 8.04 3.27
N ASN A 88 3.63 8.34 2.22
CA ASN A 88 2.24 7.91 2.10
C ASN A 88 2.14 6.69 1.20
N ILE A 89 1.81 5.54 1.80
CA ILE A 89 1.73 4.26 1.10
C ILE A 89 0.38 3.61 1.36
N TYR A 90 -0.22 3.05 0.30
CA TYR A 90 -1.47 2.33 0.35
C TYR A 90 -1.25 0.89 -0.11
N LEU A 91 -1.63 -0.05 0.75
CA LEU A 91 -1.56 -1.48 0.46
C LEU A 91 -2.97 -2.01 0.27
N VAL A 92 -3.29 -2.39 -0.97
CA VAL A 92 -4.66 -2.73 -1.37
C VAL A 92 -4.82 -4.24 -1.40
N TYR A 93 -5.84 -4.73 -0.70
CA TYR A 93 -6.22 -6.14 -0.67
C TYR A 93 -7.67 -6.32 -1.10
N PRO A 94 -8.03 -7.45 -1.73
CA PRO A 94 -9.42 -7.78 -1.96
C PRO A 94 -10.14 -8.05 -0.63
N LYS A 95 -11.37 -7.58 -0.53
CA LYS A 95 -12.31 -7.92 0.54
C LYS A 95 -12.84 -9.34 0.31
N LEU A 96 -13.04 -10.08 1.40
CA LEU A 96 -13.62 -11.43 1.34
C LEU A 96 -15.15 -11.38 1.30
N ILE A 97 -15.78 -12.41 0.72
CA ILE A 97 -17.24 -12.54 0.61
C ILE A 97 -17.94 -12.46 1.98
N PHE A 98 -17.29 -12.92 3.06
CA PHE A 98 -17.84 -12.90 4.42
C PHE A 98 -17.31 -11.75 5.28
N ASP A 99 -16.48 -10.88 4.71
CA ASP A 99 -15.96 -9.73 5.44
C ASP A 99 -17.08 -8.70 5.63
N GLN A 100 -17.41 -8.40 6.88
CA GLN A 100 -18.43 -7.40 7.20
C GLN A 100 -17.85 -5.99 7.34
N GLU A 101 -16.54 -5.84 7.19
CA GLU A 101 -15.89 -4.53 7.27
C GLU A 101 -16.41 -3.61 6.16
N SER A 102 -16.94 -2.46 6.57
CA SER A 102 -17.56 -1.50 5.66
C SER A 102 -16.63 -0.32 5.36
N SER A 103 -15.62 -0.10 6.21
CA SER A 103 -14.59 0.89 5.97
C SER A 103 -13.66 0.45 4.84
N LEU A 104 -13.27 1.40 4.00
CA LEU A 104 -12.32 1.15 2.91
C LEU A 104 -10.89 1.05 3.47
N ILE A 105 -10.50 1.96 4.37
CA ILE A 105 -9.25 1.90 5.13
C ILE A 105 -9.54 1.15 6.41
N VAL A 106 -8.89 -0.01 6.57
CA VAL A 106 -9.15 -0.90 7.72
C VAL A 106 -8.12 -0.76 8.82
N GLU A 107 -6.92 -0.26 8.50
CA GLU A 107 -5.83 -0.06 9.45
C GLU A 107 -4.81 0.94 8.91
N GLU A 108 -4.14 1.67 9.80
CA GLU A 108 -2.99 2.49 9.47
C GLU A 108 -1.80 2.13 10.36
N LEU A 109 -0.67 1.82 9.73
CA LEU A 109 0.59 1.56 10.43
C LEU A 109 1.50 2.79 10.26
N SER A 110 1.89 3.38 11.38
CA SER A 110 2.91 4.42 11.44
C SER A 110 4.27 3.80 11.78
N ILE A 111 5.25 3.96 10.88
CA ILE A 111 6.62 3.44 11.06
C ILE A 111 7.59 4.61 11.11
N GLU A 112 8.30 4.75 12.21
CA GLU A 112 9.39 5.73 12.34
C GLU A 112 10.59 5.33 11.47
N ASN A 113 11.05 6.27 10.65
CA ASN A 113 12.21 6.11 9.77
C ASN A 113 13.11 7.36 9.88
N TYR A 114 14.02 7.33 10.85
CA TYR A 114 14.87 8.45 11.25
C TYR A 114 14.04 9.69 11.63
N THR A 115 13.99 10.71 10.78
CA THR A 115 13.25 11.96 11.00
C THR A 115 11.87 11.97 10.37
N ASN A 116 11.52 10.92 9.61
CA ASN A 116 10.27 10.83 8.87
C ASN A 116 9.41 9.71 9.46
N THR A 117 8.09 9.87 9.38
CA THR A 117 7.14 8.79 9.69
C THR A 117 6.53 8.32 8.38
N VAL A 118 6.63 7.01 8.13
CA VAL A 118 5.99 6.36 6.99
C VAL A 118 4.61 5.87 7.42
N ALA A 119 3.56 6.34 6.76
CA ALA A 119 2.20 5.88 6.94
C ALA A 119 1.86 4.82 5.88
N ILE A 120 1.62 3.59 6.32
CA ILE A 120 1.13 2.50 5.48
C ILE A 120 -0.33 2.27 5.82
N ARG A 121 -1.21 2.60 4.88
CA ARG A 121 -2.66 2.43 5.01
C ARG A 121 -3.10 1.16 4.30
N ILE A 122 -3.80 0.30 5.03
CA ILE A 122 -4.31 -0.94 4.48
C ILE A 122 -5.73 -0.70 4.01
N ILE A 123 -5.95 -0.95 2.73
CA ILE A 123 -7.24 -0.78 2.08
C ILE A 123 -7.79 -2.15 1.71
N LYS A 124 -9.08 -2.39 1.99
CA LYS A 124 -9.81 -3.56 1.49
C LYS A 124 -10.84 -3.14 0.44
N ILE A 125 -10.70 -3.66 -0.78
CA ILE A 125 -11.60 -3.37 -1.89
C ILE A 125 -12.55 -4.53 -2.14
N ASP A 126 -13.85 -4.23 -2.19
CA ASP A 126 -14.84 -5.17 -2.69
C ASP A 126 -14.75 -5.22 -4.22
N LEU A 127 -14.36 -6.38 -4.76
CA LEU A 127 -14.22 -6.57 -6.20
C LEU A 127 -15.58 -6.76 -6.92
N GLU A 128 -16.66 -6.98 -6.18
CA GLU A 128 -18.02 -7.04 -6.73
C GLU A 128 -18.67 -5.65 -6.85
N MET A 129 -18.06 -4.63 -6.23
CA MET A 129 -18.50 -3.24 -6.30
C MET A 129 -18.38 -2.70 -7.73
N GLN A 130 -19.32 -1.83 -8.12
CA GLN A 130 -19.24 -1.18 -9.42
C GLN A 130 -17.96 -0.32 -9.52
N PRO A 131 -17.23 -0.35 -10.65
CA PRO A 131 -15.94 0.34 -10.78
C PRO A 131 -15.99 1.83 -10.45
N ASP A 132 -17.06 2.54 -10.82
CA ASP A 132 -17.21 3.97 -10.57
C ASP A 132 -17.36 4.27 -9.06
N GLU A 133 -18.13 3.44 -8.36
CA GLU A 133 -18.30 3.56 -6.91
C GLU A 133 -16.98 3.29 -6.18
N LEU A 134 -16.27 2.21 -6.57
CA LEU A 134 -14.97 1.87 -6.02
C LEU A 134 -13.95 2.98 -6.27
N SER A 135 -13.93 3.54 -7.48
CA SER A 135 -13.05 4.66 -7.84
C SER A 135 -13.29 5.88 -6.95
N ASN A 136 -14.55 6.25 -6.72
CA ASN A 136 -14.88 7.40 -5.87
C ASN A 136 -14.40 7.18 -4.43
N LYS A 137 -14.65 6.00 -3.86
CA LYS A 137 -14.18 5.67 -2.51
C LYS A 137 -12.66 5.70 -2.40
N LEU A 138 -11.94 5.16 -3.39
CA LEU A 138 -10.47 5.22 -3.43
C LEU A 138 -9.96 6.65 -3.51
N ILE A 139 -10.60 7.50 -4.33
CA ILE A 139 -10.25 8.93 -4.45
C ILE A 139 -10.45 9.65 -3.11
N GLU A 140 -11.57 9.42 -2.43
CA GLU A 140 -11.85 10.01 -1.11
C GLU A 140 -10.82 9.58 -0.07
N ALA A 141 -10.53 8.28 0.01
CA ALA A 141 -9.54 7.73 0.94
C ALA A 141 -8.13 8.30 0.70
N ILE A 142 -7.74 8.53 -0.55
CA ILE A 142 -6.43 9.10 -0.88
C ILE A 142 -6.41 10.62 -0.61
N ASN A 143 -7.46 11.35 -0.98
CA ASN A 143 -7.49 12.81 -0.88
C ASN A 143 -7.59 13.34 0.56
N CYS A 144 -8.33 12.68 1.45
CA CYS A 144 -8.43 13.08 2.85
C CYS A 144 -7.07 13.15 3.55
N ASN A 145 -6.10 12.35 3.11
CA ASN A 145 -4.77 12.26 3.71
C ASN A 145 -3.73 13.20 3.09
N ILE A 146 -3.97 13.71 1.88
CA ILE A 146 -3.07 14.68 1.23
C ILE A 146 -3.27 16.09 1.80
N GLN A 147 -4.46 16.40 2.32
CA GLN A 147 -4.78 17.71 2.87
C GLN A 147 -4.28 17.93 4.31
N SER A 148 -3.93 16.87 5.05
CA SER A 148 -3.42 16.94 6.42
C SER A 148 -1.91 17.25 6.53
N GLU A 149 -1.20 17.39 5.40
CA GLU A 149 0.25 17.67 5.35
C GLU A 149 0.60 19.13 4.97
N ASN A 150 -0.38 20.06 4.98
CA ASN A 150 -0.13 21.50 4.76
C ASN A 150 -0.38 22.34 6.02
#